data_AF-A0AAN1MQ11-F1
#
_entry.id   AF-A0AAN1MQ11-F1
#
_cell.length_a   1.000
_cell.length_b   1.000
_cell.length_c   1.000
_cell.angle_alpha   90.00
_cell.angle_beta   90.00
_cell.angle_gamma   90.00
#
_symmetry.space_group_name_H-M   'P 1'
#
loop_
_entity.id
_entity.type
_entity.pdbx_description
1 polymer ?
#
loop_
_entity_poly.entity_id
_entity_poly.type
_entity_poly.pdbx_seq_one_letter_code
_entity_poly.pdbx_strand_id
1 'polypeptide(L)'
;MTMRIVAETYHGNRRRETMPDFEAEKFKKAVKKAFEKILTFNIGVELGREINSADCDLLVIKAGPGQANKCMMERQSAQDMNQACYTEVLDAELLSQKIQALINAKVITAAHPAVAKFLKFYVTQAQGGKKEQFTKTMGTGSRAGDYPIAHESPTAERQAAHGTDRILRNRIGDFDSLKKIEQAVDFVRSLQNGLIGYHIMSHLTPGAGTGAFVVWDPDQADAGADLPPSERAAWMTRPSWIALVHELIHGWRLVTGRCVFRPEPLIEEYYEEAMTVGLPPYDGCKFTENRFRQAGAEALRTFYGQKTKIISEDAQRKHKSVAERLV
;
A
#
# COMPACT_ATOMS: atom_id res chain seq x y z
N MET A 1 17.39 1.79 15.57
CA MET A 1 16.35 1.72 16.62
C MET A 1 15.85 0.26 16.69
N THR A 2 14.75 -0.15 17.33
CA THR A 2 14.42 -1.60 17.41
C THR A 2 12.93 -1.88 17.34
N MET A 3 12.55 -2.93 16.62
CA MET A 3 11.19 -3.48 16.65
C MET A 3 10.88 -4.04 18.05
N ARG A 4 9.79 -3.60 18.68
CA ARG A 4 9.44 -3.95 20.06
C ARG A 4 8.09 -4.66 20.15
N ILE A 5 8.04 -5.75 20.92
CA ILE A 5 6.79 -6.42 21.27
C ILE A 5 6.24 -5.74 22.52
N VAL A 6 5.01 -5.23 22.46
CA VAL A 6 4.40 -4.48 23.56
C VAL A 6 3.30 -5.31 24.20
N ALA A 7 3.26 -5.31 25.54
CA ALA A 7 2.25 -6.00 26.33
C ALA A 7 0.92 -5.21 26.40
N GLU A 8 0.40 -4.81 25.25
CA GLU A 8 -0.84 -4.04 25.11
C GLU A 8 -1.81 -4.70 24.12
N THR A 9 -3.10 -4.52 24.37
CA THR A 9 -4.19 -4.84 23.45
C THR A 9 -4.71 -3.56 22.79
N TYR A 10 -4.89 -3.61 21.47
CA TYR A 10 -5.44 -2.51 20.68
C TYR A 10 -6.95 -2.69 20.46
N HIS A 11 -7.76 -1.69 20.84
CA HIS A 11 -9.23 -1.76 20.79
C HIS A 11 -9.87 -0.91 19.68
N GLY A 12 -9.07 -0.35 18.76
CA GLY A 12 -9.55 0.65 17.81
C GLY A 12 -9.40 2.09 18.32
N ASN A 13 -9.53 3.07 17.43
CA ASN A 13 -9.44 4.51 17.75
C ASN A 13 -8.21 4.89 18.58
N ARG A 14 -7.06 4.21 18.39
CA ARG A 14 -5.82 4.40 19.16
C ARG A 14 -5.95 4.12 20.67
N ARG A 15 -7.03 3.47 21.11
CA ARG A 15 -7.16 2.99 22.48
C ARG A 15 -6.32 1.73 22.66
N ARG A 16 -5.40 1.79 23.62
CA ARG A 16 -4.53 0.69 24.03
C ARG A 16 -4.74 0.43 25.51
N GLU A 17 -4.63 -0.83 25.90
CA GLU A 17 -4.79 -1.26 27.28
C GLU A 17 -3.70 -2.27 27.63
N THR A 18 -3.10 -2.12 28.80
CA THR A 18 -2.09 -3.08 29.28
C THR A 18 -2.72 -4.45 29.45
N MET A 19 -2.08 -5.47 28.87
CA MET A 19 -2.52 -6.85 29.00
C MET A 19 -2.19 -7.42 30.39
N PRO A 20 -3.03 -8.32 30.94
CA PRO A 20 -2.62 -9.18 32.05
C PRO A 20 -1.37 -10.00 31.71
N ASP A 21 -0.50 -10.25 32.70
CA ASP A 21 0.80 -10.90 32.50
C ASP A 21 0.71 -12.23 31.73
N PHE A 22 -0.29 -13.06 32.05
CA PHE A 22 -0.50 -14.34 31.38
C PHE A 22 -0.79 -14.16 29.88
N GLU A 23 -1.64 -13.20 29.51
CA GLU A 23 -1.95 -12.90 28.12
C GLU A 23 -0.76 -12.27 27.40
N ALA A 24 -0.03 -11.40 28.08
CA ALA A 24 1.19 -10.78 27.56
C ALA A 24 2.25 -11.84 27.23
N GLU A 25 2.48 -12.82 28.10
CA GLU A 25 3.43 -13.91 27.84
C GLU A 25 2.97 -14.84 26.71
N LYS A 26 1.66 -15.18 26.65
CA LYS A 26 1.09 -15.94 25.53
C LYS A 26 1.33 -15.21 24.20
N PHE A 27 1.04 -13.91 24.16
CA PHE A 27 1.23 -13.09 22.97
C PHE A 27 2.70 -12.98 22.56
N LYS A 28 3.60 -12.64 23.50
CA LYS A 28 5.04 -12.57 23.24
C LYS A 28 5.58 -13.89 22.69
N LYS A 29 5.14 -15.03 23.23
CA LYS A 29 5.53 -16.36 22.73
C LYS A 29 5.04 -16.60 21.30
N ALA A 30 3.80 -16.22 20.98
CA ALA A 30 3.26 -16.33 19.63
C ALA A 30 4.02 -15.46 18.63
N VAL A 31 4.31 -14.21 18.99
CA VAL A 31 5.10 -13.28 18.16
C VAL A 31 6.51 -13.83 17.94
N LYS A 32 7.20 -14.30 18.99
CA LYS A 32 8.53 -14.92 18.88
C LYS A 32 8.52 -16.11 17.94
N LYS A 33 7.56 -17.03 18.06
CA LYS A 33 7.42 -18.19 17.17
C LYS A 33 7.21 -17.79 15.71
N ALA A 34 6.41 -16.75 15.45
CA ALA A 34 6.21 -16.22 14.11
C ALA A 34 7.51 -15.60 13.56
N PHE A 35 8.25 -14.84 14.38
CA PHE A 35 9.55 -14.29 13.99
C PHE A 35 10.60 -15.38 13.72
N GLU A 36 10.68 -16.40 14.55
CA GLU A 36 11.56 -17.55 14.32
C GLU A 36 11.32 -18.16 12.94
N LYS A 37 10.05 -18.34 12.55
CA LYS A 37 9.69 -18.80 11.20
C LYS A 37 10.12 -17.81 10.11
N ILE A 38 9.82 -16.52 10.27
CA ILE A 38 10.18 -15.48 9.29
C ILE A 38 11.71 -15.43 9.08
N LEU A 39 12.48 -15.52 10.15
CA LEU A 39 13.94 -15.45 10.13
C LEU A 39 14.62 -16.71 9.56
N THR A 40 13.88 -17.80 9.31
CA THR A 40 14.41 -18.94 8.53
C THR A 40 14.64 -18.61 7.06
N PHE A 41 14.11 -17.48 6.57
CA PHE A 41 14.25 -17.04 5.18
C PHE A 41 15.18 -15.83 5.09
N ASN A 42 16.09 -15.82 4.11
CA ASN A 42 17.00 -14.67 3.87
C ASN A 42 16.23 -13.34 3.71
N ILE A 43 15.11 -13.36 2.99
CA ILE A 43 14.24 -12.19 2.83
C ILE A 43 13.66 -11.70 4.18
N GLY A 44 13.40 -12.61 5.12
CA GLY A 44 12.96 -12.26 6.48
C GLY A 44 14.08 -11.66 7.33
N VAL A 45 15.31 -12.18 7.21
CA VAL A 45 16.49 -11.61 7.86
C VAL A 45 16.77 -10.19 7.37
N GLU A 46 16.66 -9.95 6.06
CA GLU A 46 16.81 -8.60 5.49
C GLU A 46 15.71 -7.65 5.95
N LEU A 47 14.45 -8.07 5.93
CA LEU A 47 13.33 -7.26 6.41
C LEU A 47 13.54 -6.84 7.88
N GLY A 48 13.90 -7.80 8.75
CA GLY A 48 14.19 -7.52 10.15
C GLY A 48 15.39 -6.59 10.33
N ARG A 49 16.44 -6.75 9.53
CA ARG A 49 17.62 -5.87 9.56
C ARG A 49 17.26 -4.43 9.19
N GLU A 50 16.50 -4.23 8.11
CA GLU A 50 16.11 -2.89 7.66
C GLU A 50 15.19 -2.19 8.66
N ILE A 51 14.22 -2.90 9.23
CA ILE A 51 13.36 -2.34 10.29
C ILE A 51 14.21 -1.93 11.50
N ASN A 52 15.14 -2.77 11.95
CA ASN A 52 16.00 -2.44 13.10
C ASN A 52 17.06 -1.35 12.79
N SER A 53 17.36 -1.13 11.52
CA SER A 53 18.28 -0.05 11.10
C SER A 53 17.56 1.30 10.95
N ALA A 54 16.21 1.32 10.99
CA ALA A 54 15.45 2.55 10.93
C ALA A 54 15.62 3.41 12.20
N ASP A 55 15.41 4.71 12.03
CA ASP A 55 15.41 5.72 13.10
C ASP A 55 14.04 5.88 13.77
N CYS A 56 13.05 5.09 13.35
CA CYS A 56 11.70 5.09 13.92
C CYS A 56 11.38 3.73 14.55
N ASP A 57 10.52 3.75 15.57
CA ASP A 57 10.06 2.53 16.25
C ASP A 57 8.94 1.82 15.47
N LEU A 58 9.03 0.48 15.45
CA LEU A 58 7.92 -0.39 15.06
C LEU A 58 7.46 -1.21 16.27
N LEU A 59 6.23 -1.00 16.71
CA LEU A 59 5.64 -1.74 17.82
C LEU A 59 4.79 -2.91 17.31
N VAL A 60 4.86 -4.08 17.92
CA VAL A 60 3.95 -5.21 17.68
C VAL A 60 3.02 -5.33 18.87
N ILE A 61 1.72 -5.16 18.63
CA ILE A 61 0.65 -5.01 19.63
C ILE A 61 -0.44 -6.05 19.36
N LYS A 62 -1.07 -6.59 20.40
CA LYS A 62 -2.16 -7.56 20.21
C LYS A 62 -3.41 -6.89 19.64
N ALA A 63 -4.02 -7.50 18.63
CA ALA A 63 -5.36 -7.09 18.20
C ALA A 63 -6.40 -7.47 19.25
N GLY A 64 -7.21 -6.50 19.67
CA GLY A 64 -8.36 -6.71 20.53
C GLY A 64 -9.58 -7.23 19.76
N PRO A 65 -10.68 -7.54 20.46
CA PRO A 65 -11.89 -8.05 19.86
C PRO A 65 -12.40 -7.18 18.70
N GLY A 66 -12.71 -7.81 17.57
CA GLY A 66 -13.22 -7.12 16.38
C GLY A 66 -12.19 -6.30 15.60
N GLN A 67 -10.91 -6.33 15.99
CA GLN A 67 -9.83 -5.71 15.22
C GLN A 67 -9.21 -6.73 14.27
N ALA A 68 -9.13 -6.37 12.99
CA ALA A 68 -8.32 -7.11 12.02
C ALA A 68 -6.83 -6.80 12.21
N ASN A 69 -5.99 -7.73 11.76
CA ASN A 69 -4.56 -7.47 11.52
C ASN A 69 -4.40 -6.24 10.61
N LYS A 70 -3.55 -5.31 11.03
CA LYS A 70 -3.25 -4.08 10.28
C LYS A 70 -1.98 -3.41 10.79
N CYS A 71 -1.37 -2.60 9.95
CA CYS A 71 -0.32 -1.68 10.33
C CYS A 71 -0.84 -0.23 10.31
N MET A 72 -0.45 0.58 11.29
CA MET A 72 -0.85 1.98 11.38
C MET A 72 0.31 2.85 11.87
N MET A 73 0.33 4.10 11.41
CA MET A 73 1.24 5.11 11.96
C MET A 73 0.84 5.48 13.38
N GLU A 74 1.82 5.73 14.25
CA GLU A 74 1.58 6.21 15.61
C GLU A 74 0.97 7.62 15.60
N ARG A 75 1.49 8.49 14.74
CA ARG A 75 1.00 9.85 14.49
C ARG A 75 0.61 9.98 13.03
N GLN A 76 -0.50 10.67 12.77
CA GLN A 76 -1.06 10.85 11.42
C GLN A 76 -1.19 12.34 11.09
N SER A 77 -0.18 13.14 11.44
CA SER A 77 -0.12 14.50 10.93
C SER A 77 0.30 14.48 9.45
N ALA A 78 0.00 15.56 8.72
CA ALA A 78 0.48 15.71 7.34
C ALA A 78 2.01 15.59 7.23
N GLN A 79 2.73 16.04 8.25
CA GLN A 79 4.18 15.93 8.32
C GLN A 79 4.63 14.48 8.47
N ASP A 80 4.03 13.71 9.39
CA ASP A 80 4.40 12.30 9.60
C ASP A 80 4.11 11.48 8.32
N MET A 81 2.97 11.73 7.67
CA MET A 81 2.62 11.06 6.42
C MET A 81 3.62 11.36 5.31
N ASN A 82 4.14 12.59 5.26
CA ASN A 82 5.17 12.96 4.29
C ASN A 82 6.52 12.32 4.64
N GLN A 83 6.89 12.26 5.92
CA GLN A 83 8.14 11.61 6.35
C GLN A 83 8.15 10.11 6.07
N ALA A 84 6.98 9.46 6.07
CA ALA A 84 6.83 8.05 5.70
C ALA A 84 7.06 7.77 4.20
N CYS A 85 7.07 8.79 3.35
CA CYS A 85 7.12 8.63 1.89
C CYS A 85 8.49 8.92 1.30
N TYR A 86 8.71 8.41 0.08
CA TYR A 86 9.81 8.89 -0.76
C TYR A 86 9.66 10.40 -1.03
N THR A 87 10.77 11.13 -1.02
CA THR A 87 10.75 12.60 -1.16
C THR A 87 10.13 13.02 -2.49
N GLU A 88 10.49 12.33 -3.58
CA GLU A 88 10.05 12.70 -4.92
C GLU A 88 8.57 12.40 -5.17
N VAL A 89 7.94 11.45 -4.48
CA VAL A 89 6.50 11.18 -4.72
C VAL A 89 5.58 12.24 -4.11
N LEU A 90 6.11 13.10 -3.24
CA LEU A 90 5.36 14.19 -2.63
C LEU A 90 5.25 15.43 -3.53
N ASP A 91 6.09 15.53 -4.57
CA ASP A 91 6.19 16.69 -5.43
C ASP A 91 6.40 16.26 -6.90
N ALA A 92 5.44 16.61 -7.76
CA ALA A 92 5.48 16.22 -9.17
C ALA A 92 6.67 16.84 -9.93
N GLU A 93 7.14 18.01 -9.53
CA GLU A 93 8.32 18.64 -10.13
C GLU A 93 9.59 17.86 -9.75
N LEU A 94 9.77 17.52 -8.48
CA LEU A 94 10.90 16.69 -8.03
C LEU A 94 10.88 15.31 -8.70
N LEU A 95 9.69 14.71 -8.85
CA LEU A 95 9.52 13.44 -9.56
C LEU A 95 9.92 13.56 -11.03
N SER A 96 9.52 14.64 -11.70
CA SER A 96 9.91 14.93 -13.09
C SER A 96 11.42 15.08 -13.24
N GLN A 97 12.05 15.87 -12.37
CA GLN A 97 13.49 16.07 -12.35
C GLN A 97 14.23 14.74 -12.14
N LYS A 98 13.75 13.89 -11.23
CA LYS A 98 14.31 12.56 -11.00
C LYS A 98 14.21 11.66 -12.24
N ILE A 99 13.04 11.62 -12.89
CA ILE A 99 12.85 10.86 -14.13
C ILE A 99 13.82 11.34 -15.20
N GLN A 100 13.95 12.64 -15.40
CA GLN A 100 14.87 13.21 -16.38
C GLN A 100 16.33 12.89 -16.06
N ALA A 101 16.73 12.95 -14.78
CA ALA A 101 18.06 12.56 -14.35
C ALA A 101 18.36 11.09 -14.65
N LEU A 102 17.40 10.19 -14.43
CA LEU A 102 17.54 8.76 -14.74
C LEU A 102 17.63 8.49 -16.25
N ILE A 103 16.90 9.25 -17.08
CA ILE A 103 17.01 9.19 -18.55
C ILE A 103 18.40 9.66 -18.99
N ASN A 104 18.85 10.81 -18.49
CA ASN A 104 20.16 11.38 -18.83
C ASN A 104 21.31 10.44 -18.43
N ALA A 105 21.18 9.77 -17.28
CA ALA A 105 22.12 8.77 -16.80
C ALA A 105 21.99 7.41 -17.50
N LYS A 106 21.05 7.26 -18.45
CA LYS A 106 20.74 6.01 -19.18
C LYS A 106 20.35 4.83 -18.25
N VAL A 107 19.84 5.13 -17.05
CA VAL A 107 19.32 4.13 -16.11
C VAL A 107 17.94 3.64 -16.57
N ILE A 108 17.13 4.54 -17.12
CA ILE A 108 15.86 4.22 -17.76
C ILE A 108 15.80 4.83 -19.17
N THR A 109 14.90 4.32 -20.02
CA THR A 109 14.69 4.84 -21.38
C THR A 109 13.39 5.65 -21.46
N ALA A 110 13.19 6.36 -22.58
CA ALA A 110 11.92 7.04 -22.86
C ALA A 110 10.72 6.10 -22.95
N ALA A 111 10.94 4.80 -23.19
CA ALA A 111 9.90 3.77 -23.21
C ALA A 111 9.57 3.21 -21.82
N HIS A 112 10.26 3.65 -20.76
CA HIS A 112 10.07 3.14 -19.41
C HIS A 112 8.66 3.45 -18.88
N PRO A 113 7.99 2.53 -18.14
CA PRO A 113 6.63 2.75 -17.66
C PRO A 113 6.43 4.02 -16.81
N ALA A 114 7.45 4.44 -16.05
CA ALA A 114 7.42 5.70 -15.30
C ALA A 114 7.27 6.91 -16.24
N VAL A 115 7.98 6.92 -17.37
CA VAL A 115 7.92 7.99 -18.37
C VAL A 115 6.56 8.00 -19.04
N ALA A 116 6.07 6.84 -19.48
CA ALA A 116 4.76 6.73 -20.09
C ALA A 116 3.63 7.21 -19.14
N LYS A 117 3.70 6.86 -17.85
CA LYS A 117 2.74 7.33 -16.84
C LYS A 117 2.91 8.81 -16.52
N PHE A 118 4.12 9.33 -16.47
CA PHE A 118 4.34 10.77 -16.27
C PHE A 118 3.81 11.59 -17.45
N LEU A 119 4.11 11.19 -18.68
CA LEU A 119 3.58 11.81 -19.90
C LEU A 119 2.06 11.75 -19.93
N LYS A 120 1.48 10.60 -19.57
CA LYS A 120 0.05 10.46 -19.34
C LYS A 120 -0.37 11.53 -18.33
N PHE A 121 0.01 11.46 -17.07
CA PHE A 121 -0.54 12.28 -15.98
C PHE A 121 -0.27 13.79 -16.07
N TYR A 122 0.85 14.22 -16.66
CA TYR A 122 1.31 15.61 -16.54
C TYR A 122 1.49 16.36 -17.87
N VAL A 123 1.47 15.70 -19.04
CA VAL A 123 1.77 16.35 -20.34
C VAL A 123 0.55 16.42 -21.25
N THR A 124 0.03 17.63 -21.50
CA THR A 124 -1.21 17.87 -22.27
C THR A 124 -1.20 17.32 -23.70
N GLN A 125 -0.04 17.35 -24.35
CA GLN A 125 0.11 16.97 -25.77
C GLN A 125 0.31 15.47 -25.97
N ALA A 126 0.54 14.71 -24.89
CA ALA A 126 0.62 13.25 -24.98
C ALA A 126 -0.79 12.65 -25.15
N GLN A 127 -0.90 11.55 -25.88
CA GLN A 127 -2.13 10.75 -25.91
C GLN A 127 -2.43 10.26 -24.49
N GLY A 128 -3.64 10.48 -23.96
CA GLY A 128 -3.92 10.25 -22.54
C GLY A 128 -3.46 11.34 -21.57
N GLY A 129 -2.93 12.46 -22.10
CA GLY A 129 -2.48 13.66 -21.40
C GLY A 129 -3.58 14.42 -20.64
N LYS A 130 -3.34 15.70 -20.28
CA LYS A 130 -4.28 16.60 -19.56
C LYS A 130 -5.69 16.79 -20.17
N LYS A 131 -6.08 16.07 -21.24
CA LYS A 131 -7.44 16.06 -21.80
C LYS A 131 -8.28 14.81 -21.46
N GLU A 132 -7.65 13.67 -21.12
CA GLU A 132 -8.34 12.39 -20.83
C GLU A 132 -8.39 12.06 -19.32
N GLN A 133 -8.00 13.03 -18.50
CA GLN A 133 -7.83 12.85 -17.05
C GLN A 133 -8.73 13.73 -16.23
N PHE A 134 -9.59 14.49 -16.86
CA PHE A 134 -10.49 15.36 -16.13
C PHE A 134 -11.90 14.89 -16.38
N THR A 135 -12.64 14.63 -15.32
CA THR A 135 -14.08 14.50 -15.42
C THR A 135 -14.71 15.86 -15.15
N LYS A 136 -15.72 16.21 -15.94
CA LYS A 136 -16.56 17.37 -15.65
C LYS A 136 -17.50 16.99 -14.51
N THR A 137 -17.41 17.68 -13.37
CA THR A 137 -18.41 17.52 -12.32
C THR A 137 -19.56 18.51 -12.55
N MET A 138 -20.78 18.02 -12.36
CA MET A 138 -22.02 18.74 -12.63
C MET A 138 -22.44 19.56 -11.39
N GLY A 139 -21.62 20.52 -10.98
CA GLY A 139 -22.05 21.53 -10.00
C GLY A 139 -22.90 22.62 -10.66
N THR A 140 -23.85 23.22 -9.93
CA THR A 140 -24.50 24.47 -10.37
C THR A 140 -23.69 25.69 -9.91
N GLY A 141 -23.47 26.66 -10.81
CA GLY A 141 -22.74 27.92 -10.54
C GLY A 141 -21.21 27.82 -10.68
N SER A 142 -20.46 28.66 -9.94
CA SER A 142 -18.98 28.77 -9.97
C SER A 142 -18.21 27.52 -9.50
N ARG A 143 -18.91 26.40 -9.32
CA ARG A 143 -18.43 25.11 -8.80
C ARG A 143 -18.34 24.03 -9.89
N ALA A 144 -18.81 24.31 -11.11
CA ALA A 144 -18.57 23.47 -12.27
C ALA A 144 -17.10 23.60 -12.72
N GLY A 145 -16.41 22.47 -12.86
CA GLY A 145 -15.00 22.46 -13.24
C GLY A 145 -14.52 21.08 -13.70
N ASP A 146 -13.29 21.06 -14.20
CA ASP A 146 -12.58 19.87 -14.63
C ASP A 146 -11.74 19.34 -13.45
N TYR A 147 -11.99 18.09 -13.01
CA TYR A 147 -11.32 17.49 -11.85
C TYR A 147 -10.46 16.29 -12.26
N PRO A 148 -9.20 16.20 -11.81
CA PRO A 148 -8.27 15.17 -12.23
C PRO A 148 -8.69 13.78 -11.71
N ILE A 149 -8.55 12.74 -12.52
CA ILE A 149 -8.70 11.32 -12.15
C ILE A 149 -7.38 10.57 -12.38
N ALA A 150 -7.07 9.59 -11.52
CA ALA A 150 -5.88 8.75 -11.71
C ALA A 150 -6.06 7.72 -12.84
N HIS A 151 -7.28 7.24 -13.04
CA HIS A 151 -7.63 6.27 -14.09
C HIS A 151 -9.03 6.51 -14.63
N GLU A 152 -9.15 6.60 -15.96
CA GLU A 152 -10.43 6.35 -16.62
C GLU A 152 -10.63 4.84 -16.78
N SER A 153 -11.73 4.31 -16.24
CA SER A 153 -12.07 2.88 -16.36
C SER A 153 -13.14 2.69 -17.42
N PRO A 154 -12.94 1.77 -18.40
CA PRO A 154 -13.81 1.64 -19.56
C PRO A 154 -15.13 0.89 -19.31
N THR A 155 -15.30 0.25 -18.15
CA THR A 155 -16.52 -0.51 -17.81
C THR A 155 -17.04 -0.14 -16.42
N ALA A 156 -18.36 -0.22 -16.20
CA ALA A 156 -19.00 0.11 -14.91
C ALA A 156 -18.50 -0.77 -13.75
N GLU A 157 -18.27 -2.06 -14.03
CA GLU A 157 -17.70 -3.01 -13.05
C GLU A 157 -16.28 -2.62 -12.63
N ARG A 158 -15.44 -2.20 -13.59
CA ARG A 158 -14.10 -1.68 -13.29
C ARG A 158 -14.17 -0.34 -12.57
N GLN A 159 -15.10 0.54 -12.92
CA GLN A 159 -15.30 1.80 -12.19
C GLN A 159 -15.70 1.55 -10.73
N ALA A 160 -16.54 0.55 -10.47
CA ALA A 160 -16.93 0.14 -9.11
C ALA A 160 -15.76 -0.43 -8.30
N ALA A 161 -14.79 -1.08 -8.97
CA ALA A 161 -13.61 -1.69 -8.35
C ALA A 161 -12.43 -0.72 -8.22
N HIS A 162 -12.16 0.12 -9.23
CA HIS A 162 -11.00 1.04 -9.27
C HIS A 162 -11.30 2.42 -8.71
N GLY A 163 -12.57 2.78 -8.51
CA GLY A 163 -13.01 3.76 -7.54
C GLY A 163 -12.49 5.19 -7.65
N THR A 164 -11.47 5.59 -8.42
CA THR A 164 -10.88 6.95 -8.29
C THR A 164 -11.91 8.05 -8.62
N ASP A 165 -12.73 7.84 -9.65
CA ASP A 165 -13.87 8.71 -9.98
C ASP A 165 -14.94 8.67 -8.88
N ARG A 166 -15.31 7.48 -8.37
CA ARG A 166 -16.24 7.34 -7.23
C ARG A 166 -15.69 7.96 -5.94
N ILE A 167 -14.38 7.93 -5.71
CA ILE A 167 -13.68 8.44 -4.54
C ILE A 167 -13.72 9.97 -4.56
N LEU A 168 -13.47 10.59 -5.72
CA LEU A 168 -13.63 12.03 -5.89
C LEU A 168 -15.10 12.45 -5.78
N ARG A 169 -16.02 11.76 -6.47
CA ARG A 169 -17.47 12.06 -6.43
C ARG A 169 -18.10 11.83 -5.05
N ASN A 170 -17.63 10.85 -4.28
CA ASN A 170 -18.09 10.64 -2.90
C ASN A 170 -17.45 11.64 -1.92
N ARG A 171 -16.36 12.30 -2.29
CA ARG A 171 -15.67 13.31 -1.45
C ARG A 171 -16.08 14.75 -1.79
N ILE A 172 -16.59 14.99 -2.99
CA ILE A 172 -17.07 16.28 -3.47
C ILE A 172 -18.57 16.15 -3.73
N GLY A 173 -19.38 16.58 -2.78
CA GLY A 173 -20.81 16.78 -2.93
C GLY A 173 -21.13 18.17 -3.48
N ASP A 174 -22.38 18.34 -3.91
CA ASP A 174 -22.91 19.65 -4.21
C ASP A 174 -22.73 20.55 -2.98
N PHE A 175 -22.17 21.74 -3.18
CA PHE A 175 -21.89 22.75 -2.15
C PHE A 175 -20.65 22.58 -1.26
N ASP A 176 -19.75 21.65 -1.57
CA ASP A 176 -18.49 21.55 -0.83
C ASP A 176 -17.59 22.78 -0.98
N SER A 177 -16.81 23.07 0.07
CA SER A 177 -15.85 24.18 0.08
C SER A 177 -14.69 23.93 -0.88
N LEU A 178 -14.11 25.01 -1.43
CA LEU A 178 -12.89 24.94 -2.25
C LEU A 178 -11.76 24.15 -1.54
N LYS A 179 -11.60 24.32 -0.23
CA LYS A 179 -10.63 23.58 0.58
C LYS A 179 -10.81 22.06 0.49
N LYS A 180 -12.05 21.57 0.50
CA LYS A 180 -12.34 20.12 0.41
C LYS A 180 -12.09 19.59 -1.00
N ILE A 181 -12.38 20.40 -2.01
CA ILE A 181 -12.03 20.14 -3.40
C ILE A 181 -10.52 20.06 -3.59
N GLU A 182 -9.76 21.02 -3.08
CA GLU A 182 -8.29 21.04 -3.15
C GLU A 182 -7.69 19.80 -2.49
N GLN A 183 -8.18 19.44 -1.31
CA GLN A 183 -7.81 18.19 -0.64
C GLN A 183 -8.07 16.98 -1.55
N ALA A 184 -9.27 16.84 -2.11
CA ALA A 184 -9.65 15.78 -3.05
C ALA A 184 -8.67 15.66 -4.25
N VAL A 185 -8.27 16.80 -4.80
CA VAL A 185 -7.29 16.88 -5.90
C VAL A 185 -5.90 16.42 -5.47
N ASP A 186 -5.46 16.81 -4.27
CA ASP A 186 -4.15 16.40 -3.75
C ASP A 186 -4.08 14.88 -3.52
N PHE A 187 -5.18 14.23 -3.13
CA PHE A 187 -5.24 12.76 -3.05
C PHE A 187 -5.00 12.10 -4.42
N VAL A 188 -5.61 12.62 -5.49
CA VAL A 188 -5.43 12.07 -6.84
C VAL A 188 -4.00 12.25 -7.30
N ARG A 189 -3.40 13.42 -7.02
CA ARG A 189 -2.00 13.70 -7.35
C ARG A 189 -1.07 12.75 -6.59
N SER A 190 -1.30 12.52 -5.30
CA SER A 190 -0.56 11.53 -4.51
C SER A 190 -0.61 10.16 -5.17
N LEU A 191 -1.80 9.69 -5.55
CA LEU A 191 -1.97 8.42 -6.23
C LEU A 191 -1.24 8.37 -7.59
N GLN A 192 -1.36 9.41 -8.42
CA GLN A 192 -0.67 9.51 -9.72
C GLN A 192 0.86 9.46 -9.54
N ASN A 193 1.38 10.23 -8.59
CA ASN A 193 2.79 10.22 -8.23
C ASN A 193 3.24 8.85 -7.74
N GLY A 194 2.46 8.18 -6.89
CA GLY A 194 2.78 6.84 -6.41
C GLY A 194 2.81 5.80 -7.54
N LEU A 195 1.86 5.88 -8.46
CA LEU A 195 1.80 5.00 -9.64
C LEU A 195 2.97 5.20 -10.61
N ILE A 196 3.55 6.40 -10.65
CA ILE A 196 4.79 6.68 -11.38
C ILE A 196 6.00 6.20 -10.57
N GLY A 197 6.09 6.64 -9.32
CA GLY A 197 7.21 6.42 -8.41
C GLY A 197 7.50 4.95 -8.17
N TYR A 198 6.47 4.10 -8.15
CA TYR A 198 6.63 2.64 -8.00
C TYR A 198 7.63 2.08 -9.02
N HIS A 199 7.57 2.53 -10.27
CA HIS A 199 8.43 2.00 -11.33
C HIS A 199 9.90 2.39 -11.18
N ILE A 200 10.22 3.38 -10.36
CA ILE A 200 11.59 3.88 -10.15
C ILE A 200 11.97 3.89 -8.67
N MET A 201 11.24 3.17 -7.81
CA MET A 201 11.38 3.19 -6.34
C MET A 201 12.81 2.86 -5.86
N SER A 202 13.57 2.06 -6.61
CA SER A 202 14.98 1.74 -6.32
C SER A 202 15.92 2.94 -6.46
N HIS A 203 15.46 4.04 -7.06
CA HIS A 203 16.23 5.26 -7.32
C HIS A 203 15.64 6.50 -6.62
N LEU A 204 14.58 6.32 -5.85
CA LEU A 204 13.96 7.37 -5.06
C LEU A 204 14.66 7.51 -3.70
N THR A 205 14.53 8.71 -3.13
CA THR A 205 15.15 9.06 -1.85
C THR A 205 14.16 8.79 -0.72
N PRO A 206 14.40 7.82 0.17
CA PRO A 206 13.50 7.56 1.28
C PRO A 206 13.34 8.79 2.17
N GLY A 207 12.15 9.00 2.71
CA GLY A 207 11.91 9.96 3.78
C GLY A 207 12.55 9.53 5.09
N ALA A 208 12.34 10.33 6.15
CA ALA A 208 12.87 10.03 7.49
C ALA A 208 12.20 8.81 8.15
N GLY A 209 11.03 8.41 7.65
CA GLY A 209 10.16 7.44 8.30
C GLY A 209 9.31 8.04 9.41
N THR A 210 8.42 7.23 9.96
CA THR A 210 7.55 7.57 11.10
C THR A 210 7.43 6.37 12.03
N GLY A 211 7.18 6.63 13.32
CA GLY A 211 6.76 5.60 14.26
C GLY A 211 5.47 4.90 13.79
N ALA A 212 5.43 3.59 13.92
CA ALA A 212 4.31 2.77 13.49
C ALA A 212 4.08 1.59 14.46
N PHE A 213 2.90 0.99 14.35
CA PHE A 213 2.58 -0.22 15.07
C PHE A 213 1.79 -1.21 14.21
N VAL A 214 2.18 -2.48 14.34
CA VAL A 214 1.50 -3.65 13.81
C VAL A 214 0.54 -4.14 14.88
N VAL A 215 -0.75 -4.10 14.56
CA VAL A 215 -1.82 -4.74 15.33
C VAL A 215 -1.97 -6.16 14.78
N TRP A 216 -1.73 -7.16 15.62
CA TRP A 216 -1.71 -8.56 15.17
C TRP A 216 -2.42 -9.49 16.16
N ASP A 217 -3.25 -10.39 15.63
CA ASP A 217 -3.85 -11.50 16.35
C ASP A 217 -3.29 -12.82 15.81
N PRO A 218 -2.51 -13.58 16.60
CA PRO A 218 -1.99 -14.88 16.18
C PRO A 218 -3.08 -15.91 15.92
N ASP A 219 -4.25 -15.74 16.54
CA ASP A 219 -5.37 -16.68 16.48
C ASP A 219 -6.32 -16.37 15.31
N GLN A 220 -6.17 -15.21 14.64
CA GLN A 220 -6.95 -14.85 13.47
C GLN A 220 -6.42 -15.55 12.22
N ALA A 221 -6.85 -16.80 12.03
CA ALA A 221 -6.60 -17.58 10.82
C ALA A 221 -7.71 -17.34 9.77
N ASP A 222 -7.30 -17.41 8.50
CA ASP A 222 -8.12 -17.41 7.28
C ASP A 222 -8.61 -16.07 6.71
N ALA A 223 -8.00 -15.69 5.57
CA ALA A 223 -8.52 -14.66 4.69
C ALA A 223 -9.65 -15.28 3.83
N GLY A 224 -10.88 -15.33 4.35
CA GLY A 224 -12.01 -15.93 3.63
C GLY A 224 -12.86 -16.91 4.46
N ALA A 225 -12.78 -16.85 5.79
CA ALA A 225 -13.66 -17.60 6.69
C ALA A 225 -15.15 -17.40 6.36
N ASP A 226 -15.52 -16.24 5.83
CA ASP A 226 -16.89 -15.88 5.44
C ASP A 226 -17.33 -16.50 4.10
N LEU A 227 -16.42 -17.13 3.35
CA LEU A 227 -16.71 -17.74 2.04
C LEU A 227 -17.01 -19.23 2.18
N PRO A 228 -17.91 -19.80 1.34
CA PRO A 228 -18.10 -21.24 1.23
C PRO A 228 -16.79 -21.95 0.86
N PRO A 229 -16.52 -23.18 1.36
CA PRO A 229 -15.29 -23.91 1.05
C PRO A 229 -15.01 -24.07 -0.45
N SER A 230 -16.06 -24.20 -1.28
CA SER A 230 -15.96 -24.30 -2.74
C SER A 230 -15.43 -23.02 -3.42
N GLU A 231 -15.49 -21.88 -2.74
CA GLU A 231 -15.02 -20.59 -3.24
C GLU A 231 -13.66 -20.17 -2.66
N ARG A 232 -13.10 -20.98 -1.74
CA ARG A 232 -11.82 -20.70 -1.10
C ARG A 232 -10.66 -21.15 -1.97
N ALA A 233 -9.82 -20.20 -2.35
CA ALA A 233 -8.54 -20.51 -2.96
C ALA A 233 -7.55 -21.03 -1.90
N ALA A 234 -6.60 -21.89 -2.28
CA ALA A 234 -5.66 -22.50 -1.35
C ALA A 234 -4.88 -21.48 -0.48
N TRP A 235 -4.59 -20.29 -1.01
CA TRP A 235 -3.87 -19.24 -0.28
C TRP A 235 -4.69 -18.58 0.84
N MET A 236 -6.02 -18.76 0.84
CA MET A 236 -6.95 -18.18 1.82
C MET A 236 -6.80 -18.80 3.20
N THR A 237 -6.36 -20.06 3.26
CA THR A 237 -5.84 -20.66 4.48
C THR A 237 -4.49 -20.03 4.77
N ARG A 238 -4.49 -18.96 5.58
CA ARG A 238 -3.33 -18.09 5.77
C ARG A 238 -2.60 -18.46 7.06
N PRO A 239 -1.33 -18.94 7.00
CA PRO A 239 -0.52 -19.14 8.19
C PRO A 239 -0.35 -17.83 8.99
N SER A 240 -0.35 -17.92 10.32
CA SER A 240 -0.26 -16.74 11.19
C SER A 240 1.02 -15.91 10.97
N TRP A 241 2.14 -16.56 10.64
CA TRP A 241 3.40 -15.90 10.32
C TRP A 241 3.35 -15.12 8.98
N ILE A 242 2.54 -15.57 8.01
CA ILE A 242 2.27 -14.82 6.77
C ILE A 242 1.41 -13.58 7.07
N ALA A 243 0.43 -13.70 7.96
CA ALA A 243 -0.35 -12.55 8.40
C ALA A 243 0.54 -11.50 9.11
N LEU A 244 1.47 -11.95 9.96
CA LEU A 244 2.42 -11.03 10.60
C LEU A 244 3.36 -10.36 9.59
N VAL A 245 3.95 -11.13 8.67
CA VAL A 245 4.92 -10.58 7.71
C VAL A 245 4.29 -9.57 6.76
N HIS A 246 3.02 -9.78 6.39
CA HIS A 246 2.24 -8.82 5.62
C HIS A 246 2.21 -7.44 6.30
N GLU A 247 1.86 -7.40 7.60
CA GLU A 247 1.84 -6.14 8.35
C GLU A 247 3.23 -5.57 8.60
N LEU A 248 4.25 -6.42 8.77
CA LEU A 248 5.63 -5.97 8.90
C LEU A 248 6.17 -5.30 7.62
N ILE A 249 5.67 -5.67 6.44
CA ILE A 249 6.04 -5.01 5.18
C ILE A 249 5.49 -3.58 5.15
N HIS A 250 4.23 -3.38 5.56
CA HIS A 250 3.69 -2.02 5.75
C HIS A 250 4.50 -1.25 6.80
N GLY A 251 4.77 -1.88 7.94
CA GLY A 251 5.57 -1.31 9.01
C GLY A 251 6.95 -0.87 8.53
N TRP A 252 7.63 -1.71 7.76
CA TRP A 252 8.91 -1.41 7.12
C TRP A 252 8.83 -0.16 6.25
N ARG A 253 7.83 -0.03 5.38
CA ARG A 253 7.69 1.17 4.54
C ARG A 253 7.50 2.44 5.39
N LEU A 254 6.67 2.36 6.43
CA LEU A 254 6.42 3.48 7.33
C LEU A 254 7.68 3.92 8.07
N VAL A 255 8.39 2.99 8.72
CA VAL A 255 9.55 3.35 9.56
C VAL A 255 10.79 3.71 8.75
N THR A 256 10.87 3.30 7.48
CA THR A 256 12.03 3.59 6.62
C THR A 256 11.78 4.70 5.60
N GLY A 257 10.61 5.34 5.61
CA GLY A 257 10.31 6.43 4.68
C GLY A 257 10.13 5.97 3.23
N ARG A 258 9.63 4.74 3.02
CA ARG A 258 9.55 4.06 1.72
C ARG A 258 8.12 3.87 1.20
N CYS A 259 7.15 4.58 1.76
CA CYS A 259 5.82 4.63 1.17
C CYS A 259 5.88 5.34 -0.19
N VAL A 260 5.30 4.70 -1.21
CA VAL A 260 5.18 5.26 -2.56
C VAL A 260 3.81 5.93 -2.72
N PHE A 261 2.84 5.42 -1.98
CA PHE A 261 1.51 5.97 -1.81
C PHE A 261 1.47 6.62 -0.42
N ARG A 262 0.94 7.85 -0.32
CA ARG A 262 0.93 8.61 0.92
C ARG A 262 -0.09 8.02 1.92
N PRO A 263 0.36 7.49 3.07
CA PRO A 263 -0.46 6.69 3.98
C PRO A 263 -1.65 7.47 4.56
N GLU A 264 -2.74 7.48 3.82
CA GLU A 264 -4.00 8.13 4.13
C GLU A 264 -5.12 7.07 4.15
N PRO A 265 -6.11 7.19 5.04
CA PRO A 265 -6.91 6.05 5.51
C PRO A 265 -7.86 5.38 4.48
N LEU A 266 -7.83 5.67 3.18
CA LEU A 266 -8.91 5.21 2.28
C LEU A 266 -8.59 5.05 0.77
N ILE A 267 -7.64 5.78 0.19
CA ILE A 267 -7.54 5.88 -1.30
C ILE A 267 -6.51 4.92 -1.90
N GLU A 268 -5.57 4.51 -1.07
CA GLU A 268 -4.39 3.77 -1.49
C GLU A 268 -4.41 2.32 -1.03
N GLU A 269 -5.46 1.91 -0.28
CA GLU A 269 -5.58 0.56 0.26
C GLU A 269 -5.35 -0.48 -0.83
N TYR A 270 -6.02 -0.42 -1.98
CA TYR A 270 -5.77 -1.43 -3.01
C TYR A 270 -4.32 -1.44 -3.52
N TYR A 271 -3.73 -0.28 -3.80
CA TYR A 271 -2.41 -0.23 -4.44
C TYR A 271 -1.29 -0.58 -3.47
N GLU A 272 -1.36 -0.04 -2.26
CA GLU A 272 -0.45 -0.36 -1.16
C GLU A 272 -0.57 -1.83 -0.76
N GLU A 273 -1.79 -2.38 -0.71
CA GLU A 273 -2.04 -3.80 -0.45
C GLU A 273 -1.59 -4.70 -1.59
N ALA A 274 -1.89 -4.35 -2.85
CA ALA A 274 -1.42 -5.09 -4.01
C ALA A 274 0.11 -5.13 -4.05
N MET A 275 0.75 -4.02 -3.65
CA MET A 275 2.20 -3.90 -3.52
C MET A 275 2.76 -4.70 -2.33
N THR A 276 2.08 -4.73 -1.19
CA THR A 276 2.42 -5.59 -0.05
C THR A 276 2.28 -7.06 -0.38
N VAL A 277 1.20 -7.44 -1.07
CA VAL A 277 0.97 -8.83 -1.48
C VAL A 277 1.98 -9.26 -2.54
N GLY A 278 2.37 -8.35 -3.44
CA GLY A 278 3.15 -8.67 -4.65
C GLY A 278 2.25 -9.21 -5.76
N LEU A 279 1.10 -8.58 -5.96
CA LEU A 279 0.25 -8.80 -7.13
C LEU A 279 0.82 -8.04 -8.33
N PRO A 280 0.61 -8.48 -9.58
CA PRO A 280 1.15 -7.77 -10.72
C PRO A 280 0.61 -6.32 -10.81
N PRO A 281 1.43 -5.34 -11.22
CA PRO A 281 2.84 -5.46 -11.60
C PRO A 281 3.84 -5.31 -10.44
N TYR A 282 3.40 -5.43 -9.18
CA TYR A 282 4.15 -5.16 -7.95
C TYR A 282 4.98 -6.33 -7.40
N ASP A 283 4.98 -7.47 -8.07
CA ASP A 283 5.78 -8.67 -7.74
C ASP A 283 7.30 -8.40 -7.69
N GLY A 284 7.76 -7.34 -8.37
CA GLY A 284 9.16 -6.89 -8.35
C GLY A 284 9.59 -6.18 -7.06
N CYS A 285 8.67 -5.83 -6.15
CA CYS A 285 9.03 -5.19 -4.88
C CYS A 285 9.96 -6.07 -4.04
N LYS A 286 10.88 -5.41 -3.32
CA LYS A 286 11.88 -6.08 -2.48
C LYS A 286 11.24 -7.05 -1.48
N PHE A 287 10.25 -6.58 -0.73
CA PHE A 287 9.50 -7.38 0.22
C PHE A 287 8.03 -7.45 -0.21
N THR A 288 7.52 -8.67 -0.36
CA THR A 288 6.11 -8.94 -0.65
C THR A 288 5.66 -10.22 0.05
N GLU A 289 4.38 -10.30 0.42
CA GLU A 289 3.75 -11.51 0.97
C GLU A 289 4.02 -12.72 0.07
N ASN A 290 3.88 -12.58 -1.25
CA ASN A 290 4.09 -13.67 -2.19
C ASN A 290 5.55 -14.15 -2.26
N ARG A 291 6.55 -13.29 -2.05
CA ARG A 291 7.96 -13.74 -1.91
C ARG A 291 8.16 -14.57 -0.64
N PHE A 292 7.50 -14.20 0.46
CA PHE A 292 7.52 -15.00 1.69
C PHE A 292 6.77 -16.33 1.52
N ARG A 293 5.60 -16.31 0.86
CA ARG A 293 4.86 -17.53 0.53
C ARG A 293 5.68 -18.47 -0.34
N GLN A 294 6.33 -17.96 -1.39
CA GLN A 294 7.22 -18.75 -2.24
C GLN A 294 8.38 -19.37 -1.45
N ALA A 295 9.05 -18.58 -0.61
CA ALA A 295 10.14 -19.09 0.25
C ALA A 295 9.65 -20.15 1.24
N GLY A 296 8.42 -20.03 1.73
CA GLY A 296 7.78 -20.98 2.64
C GLY A 296 7.06 -22.16 1.97
N ALA A 297 7.09 -22.28 0.64
CA ALA A 297 6.30 -23.25 -0.13
C ALA A 297 4.77 -23.17 0.12
N GLU A 298 4.27 -21.97 0.42
CA GLU A 298 2.86 -21.67 0.61
C GLU A 298 2.19 -21.29 -0.72
N ALA A 299 0.88 -21.52 -0.83
CA ALA A 299 0.12 -21.09 -2.00
C ALA A 299 0.16 -19.55 -2.17
N LEU A 300 0.47 -19.09 -3.37
CA LEU A 300 0.57 -17.67 -3.72
C LEU A 300 -0.81 -16.99 -3.69
N ARG A 301 -0.86 -15.79 -3.11
CA ARG A 301 -2.07 -14.96 -3.08
C ARG A 301 -2.27 -14.28 -4.43
N THR A 302 -3.45 -14.44 -5.00
CA THR A 302 -3.78 -13.97 -6.36
C THR A 302 -4.66 -12.73 -6.40
N PHE A 303 -5.26 -12.34 -5.27
CA PHE A 303 -5.98 -11.08 -5.09
C PHE A 303 -6.03 -10.68 -3.60
N TYR A 304 -6.24 -9.40 -3.32
CA TYR A 304 -6.33 -8.90 -1.95
C TYR A 304 -7.68 -9.26 -1.30
N GLY A 305 -8.80 -8.79 -1.84
CA GLY A 305 -10.14 -9.12 -1.37
C GLY A 305 -11.09 -9.44 -2.51
N GLN A 306 -12.27 -10.00 -2.21
CA GLN A 306 -13.25 -10.34 -3.25
C GLN A 306 -13.66 -9.12 -4.10
N LYS A 307 -13.78 -7.95 -3.47
CA LYS A 307 -14.08 -6.68 -4.14
C LYS A 307 -12.98 -6.25 -5.14
N THR A 308 -11.76 -6.78 -5.02
CA THR A 308 -10.59 -6.42 -5.85
C THR A 308 -10.17 -7.54 -6.81
N LYS A 309 -10.94 -8.64 -6.87
CA LYS A 309 -10.61 -9.82 -7.68
C LYS A 309 -10.52 -9.48 -9.18
N ILE A 310 -11.53 -8.79 -9.71
CA ILE A 310 -11.60 -8.38 -11.13
C ILE A 310 -10.35 -7.60 -11.54
N ILE A 311 -9.92 -6.65 -10.69
CA ILE A 311 -8.71 -5.85 -10.95
C ILE A 311 -7.46 -6.72 -10.99
N SER A 312 -7.36 -7.64 -10.03
CA SER A 312 -6.18 -8.51 -9.90
C SER A 312 -6.09 -9.47 -11.09
N GLU A 313 -7.21 -10.00 -11.57
CA GLU A 313 -7.30 -10.85 -12.77
C GLU A 313 -6.93 -10.08 -14.04
N ASP A 314 -7.39 -8.83 -14.16
CA ASP A 314 -7.01 -7.94 -15.27
C ASP A 314 -5.51 -7.65 -15.29
N ALA A 315 -4.94 -7.35 -14.12
CA ALA A 315 -3.51 -7.13 -13.98
C ALA A 315 -2.71 -8.38 -14.38
N GLN A 316 -3.16 -9.57 -13.98
CA GLN A 316 -2.54 -10.84 -14.38
C GLN A 316 -2.66 -11.10 -15.89
N ARG A 317 -3.81 -10.83 -16.52
CA ARG A 317 -3.96 -10.94 -17.99
C ARG A 317 -2.97 -10.02 -18.72
N LYS A 318 -2.76 -8.81 -18.21
CA LYS A 318 -1.88 -7.81 -18.83
C LYS A 318 -0.39 -8.07 -18.58
N HIS A 319 -0.05 -8.50 -17.37
CA HIS A 319 1.35 -8.56 -16.90
C HIS A 319 1.88 -9.99 -16.75
N LYS A 320 1.06 -11.01 -17.00
CA LYS A 320 1.23 -12.43 -16.65
C LYS A 320 0.91 -12.71 -15.18
N SER A 321 0.66 -13.99 -14.85
CA SER A 321 0.33 -14.41 -13.49
C SER A 321 1.50 -14.21 -12.52
N VAL A 322 1.21 -14.19 -11.21
CA VAL A 322 2.26 -14.09 -10.17
C VAL A 322 3.27 -15.25 -10.30
N ALA A 323 2.79 -16.46 -10.55
CA ALA A 323 3.63 -17.65 -10.68
C ALA A 323 4.62 -17.55 -11.86
N GLU A 324 4.20 -16.94 -12.97
CA GLU A 324 5.06 -16.74 -14.14
C GLU A 324 6.10 -15.63 -13.96
N ARG A 325 5.92 -14.74 -12.97
CA ARG A 325 6.75 -13.54 -12.77
C ARG A 325 7.72 -13.64 -11.60
N LEU A 326 7.44 -14.50 -10.61
CA LEU A 326 8.30 -14.74 -9.45
C LEU A 326 9.43 -15.76 -9.71
N VAL A 327 9.75 -16.04 -10.97
CA VAL A 327 10.86 -16.94 -11.37
C VAL A 327 12.20 -16.21 -11.25
#